data_AF-A0A7J4S8N3-F1
#
_entry.id   AF-A0A7J4S8N3-F1
#
_cell.length_a   1.000
_cell.length_b   1.000
_cell.length_c   1.000
_cell.angle_alpha   90.00
_cell.angle_beta   90.00
_cell.angle_gamma   90.00
#
_symmetry.space_group_name_H-M   'P 1'
#
loop_
_entity.id
_entity.type
_entity.pdbx_description
1 polymer ?
#
loop_
_entity_poly.entity_id
_entity_poly.type
_entity_poly.pdbx_seq_one_letter_code
_entity_poly.pdbx_strand_id
1 'polypeptide(L)'
;MPTMGEKLWEIGKSPPQNLTFLVFGLFSLLAALLLRSYGSYIAAGAAVSFVAAALGGIGAFFVVVSLFLGAFAGIGETSGTGLRIAALIGAVVLLVILL
;
A
#
# COMPACT_ATOMS: atom_id res chain seq x y z
N MET A 1 12.11 14.82 27.78
CA MET A 1 12.54 14.24 26.49
C MET A 1 11.37 13.41 25.98
N PRO A 2 10.90 13.58 24.73
CA PRO A 2 9.76 12.83 24.23
C PRO A 2 10.09 11.34 24.21
N THR A 3 9.16 10.54 24.73
CA THR A 3 9.24 9.07 24.76
C THR A 3 9.24 8.50 23.35
N MET A 4 9.78 7.28 23.17
CA MET A 4 9.83 6.62 21.86
C MET A 4 8.43 6.54 21.22
N GLY A 5 7.38 6.39 22.03
CA GLY A 5 5.97 6.40 21.60
C GLY A 5 5.50 7.76 21.08
N GLU A 6 5.88 8.87 21.73
CA GLU A 6 5.56 10.23 21.27
C GLU A 6 6.26 10.57 19.95
N LYS A 7 7.51 10.08 19.76
CA LYS A 7 8.22 10.23 18.48
C LYS A 7 7.54 9.45 17.35
N LEU A 8 7.08 8.22 17.63
CA LEU A 8 6.32 7.41 16.66
C LEU A 8 4.96 8.05 16.33
N TRP A 9 4.33 8.68 17.32
CA TRP A 9 3.07 9.41 17.16
C TRP A 9 3.25 10.68 16.30
N GLU A 10 4.32 11.45 16.51
CA GLU A 10 4.63 12.62 15.67
C GLU A 10 4.96 12.24 14.22
N ILE A 11 5.65 11.12 14.01
CA ILE A 11 5.89 10.58 12.67
C ILE A 11 4.56 10.14 12.02
N GLY A 12 3.66 9.51 12.77
CA GLY A 12 2.32 9.13 12.30
C GLY A 12 1.43 10.33 11.92
N LYS A 13 1.69 11.50 12.50
CA LYS A 13 1.04 12.77 12.16
C LYS A 13 1.53 13.39 10.86
N SER A 14 2.65 12.94 10.29
CA SER A 14 3.22 13.51 9.07
C SER A 14 2.49 13.01 7.81
N PRO A 15 1.59 13.82 7.21
CA PRO A 15 0.75 13.40 6.09
C PRO A 15 1.44 13.23 4.71
N PRO A 16 2.69 13.64 4.45
CA PRO A 16 3.27 13.41 3.13
C PRO A 16 3.82 11.99 2.93
N GLN A 17 4.12 11.24 4.00
CA GLN A 17 4.77 9.93 3.86
C GLN A 17 3.79 8.82 3.46
N ASN A 18 2.59 8.76 4.04
CA ASN A 18 1.57 7.77 3.68
C ASN A 18 1.10 7.90 2.21
N LEU A 19 0.94 9.12 1.70
CA LEU A 19 0.61 9.39 0.29
C LEU A 19 1.73 8.92 -0.65
N THR A 20 2.98 9.12 -0.28
CA THR A 20 4.13 8.65 -1.08
C THR A 20 4.12 7.12 -1.20
N PHE A 21 3.88 6.40 -0.09
CA PHE A 21 3.74 4.93 -0.12
C PHE A 21 2.53 4.47 -0.93
N LEU A 22 1.40 5.18 -0.86
CA LEU A 22 0.21 4.86 -1.65
C LEU A 22 0.48 4.96 -3.15
N VAL A 23 1.06 6.09 -3.57
CA VAL A 23 1.37 6.36 -4.97
C VAL A 23 2.38 5.34 -5.50
N PHE A 24 3.43 5.04 -4.73
CA PHE A 24 4.40 4.01 -5.10
C PHE A 24 3.75 2.62 -5.22
N GLY A 25 2.90 2.24 -4.26
CA GLY A 25 2.19 0.97 -4.27
C GLY A 25 1.27 0.82 -5.48
N LEU A 26 0.49 1.86 -5.77
CA LEU A 26 -0.40 1.90 -6.94
C LEU A 26 0.37 1.86 -8.26
N PHE A 27 1.50 2.57 -8.35
CA PHE A 27 2.33 2.57 -9.56
C PHE A 27 2.95 1.19 -9.81
N SER A 28 3.40 0.52 -8.74
CA SER A 28 3.95 -0.84 -8.82
C SER A 28 2.88 -1.86 -9.23
N LEU A 29 1.66 -1.75 -8.69
CA LEU A 29 0.52 -2.57 -9.12
C LEU A 29 0.14 -2.32 -10.59
N LEU A 30 0.13 -1.07 -11.02
CA LEU A 30 -0.13 -0.72 -12.41
C LEU A 30 0.93 -1.30 -13.34
N ALA A 31 2.21 -1.22 -12.96
CA ALA A 31 3.31 -1.81 -13.72
C ALA A 31 3.18 -3.34 -13.80
N ALA A 32 2.81 -4.01 -12.71
CA ALA A 32 2.55 -5.45 -12.68
C ALA A 32 1.39 -5.85 -13.60
N LEU A 33 0.30 -5.08 -13.59
CA LEU A 33 -0.85 -5.28 -14.47
C LEU A 33 -0.43 -5.14 -15.94
N LEU A 34 0.28 -4.07 -16.28
CA LEU A 34 0.77 -3.82 -17.64
C LEU A 34 1.69 -4.95 -18.11
N LEU A 35 2.62 -5.41 -17.27
CA LEU A 35 3.51 -6.53 -17.59
C LEU A 35 2.74 -7.85 -17.82
N ARG A 36 1.66 -8.11 -17.08
CA ARG A 36 0.79 -9.26 -17.35
C ARG A 36 0.01 -9.11 -18.65
N SER A 37 -0.53 -7.92 -18.93
CA SER A 37 -1.31 -7.64 -20.14
C SER A 37 -0.47 -7.71 -21.42
N TYR A 38 0.78 -7.24 -21.36
CA TYR A 38 1.68 -7.21 -22.52
C TYR A 38 2.73 -8.33 -22.51
N GLY A 39 2.74 -9.19 -21.48
CA GLY A 39 3.76 -10.21 -21.30
C GLY A 39 3.79 -11.25 -22.42
N SER A 40 2.67 -11.48 -23.10
CA SER A 40 2.58 -12.37 -24.27
C SER A 40 3.37 -11.88 -25.48
N TYR A 41 3.69 -10.59 -25.54
CA TYR A 41 4.48 -10.00 -26.64
C TYR A 41 5.99 -9.99 -26.36
N ILE A 42 6.41 -10.46 -25.19
CA ILE A 42 7.81 -10.42 -24.74
C ILE A 42 8.38 -11.84 -24.80
N ALA A 43 9.50 -12.03 -25.50
CA ALA A 43 10.16 -13.33 -25.67
C ALA A 43 10.62 -13.98 -24.35
N ALA A 44 10.70 -13.20 -23.25
CA ALA A 44 11.13 -13.62 -21.92
C ALA A 44 9.96 -13.87 -20.95
N GLY A 45 8.97 -14.68 -21.35
CA GLY A 45 7.71 -14.88 -20.61
C GLY A 45 7.87 -15.24 -19.13
N ALA A 46 8.82 -16.13 -18.79
CA ALA A 46 9.05 -16.52 -17.39
C ALA A 46 9.63 -15.37 -16.54
N ALA A 47 10.63 -14.64 -17.05
CA ALA A 47 11.20 -13.49 -16.34
C ALA A 47 10.16 -12.36 -16.16
N VAL A 48 9.37 -12.09 -17.20
CA VAL A 48 8.29 -11.10 -17.15
C VAL A 48 7.22 -11.49 -16.13
N SER A 49 6.83 -12.77 -16.08
CA SER A 49 5.86 -13.25 -15.09
C SER A 49 6.37 -13.13 -13.66
N PHE A 50 7.66 -13.38 -13.43
CA PHE A 50 8.29 -13.23 -12.13
C PHE A 50 8.34 -11.76 -11.69
N VAL A 51 8.76 -10.86 -12.58
CA VAL A 51 8.80 -9.41 -12.30
C VAL A 51 7.40 -8.87 -12.06
N ALA A 52 6.41 -9.31 -12.83
CA ALA A 52 5.02 -8.92 -12.61
C ALA A 52 4.48 -9.42 -11.25
N ALA A 53 4.84 -10.63 -10.83
CA ALA A 53 4.48 -11.15 -9.51
C ALA A 53 5.17 -10.37 -8.38
N ALA A 54 6.47 -10.08 -8.53
CA ALA A 54 7.24 -9.31 -7.56
C ALA A 54 6.70 -7.88 -7.40
N LEU A 55 6.44 -7.17 -8.51
CA LEU A 55 5.83 -5.85 -8.50
C LEU A 55 4.41 -5.88 -7.93
N GLY A 56 3.63 -6.93 -8.24
CA GLY A 56 2.31 -7.13 -7.65
C GLY A 56 2.37 -7.22 -6.12
N GLY A 57 3.27 -8.05 -5.59
CA GLY A 57 3.46 -8.22 -4.15
C GLY A 57 3.99 -6.96 -3.46
N ILE A 58 5.02 -6.32 -4.04
CA ILE A 58 5.59 -5.07 -3.52
C ILE A 58 4.54 -3.97 -3.51
N GLY A 59 3.82 -3.79 -4.63
CA GLY A 59 2.82 -2.75 -4.77
C GLY A 59 1.68 -2.93 -3.77
N ALA A 60 1.18 -4.15 -3.63
CA ALA A 60 0.10 -4.43 -2.70
C ALA A 60 0.53 -4.28 -1.23
N PHE A 61 1.76 -4.65 -0.88
CA PHE A 61 2.33 -4.37 0.44
C PHE A 61 2.32 -2.88 0.78
N PHE A 62 2.80 -2.02 -0.13
CA PHE A 62 2.83 -0.58 0.10
C PHE A 62 1.44 0.06 0.18
N VAL A 63 0.47 -0.45 -0.59
CA VAL A 63 -0.94 -0.02 -0.46
C VAL A 63 -1.50 -0.41 0.90
N VAL A 64 -1.31 -1.64 1.35
CA VAL A 64 -1.76 -2.11 2.69
C VAL A 64 -1.16 -1.26 3.80
N VAL A 65 0.15 -1.02 3.77
CA VAL A 65 0.86 -0.19 4.75
C VAL A 65 0.32 1.23 4.74
N SER A 66 0.09 1.83 3.57
CA SER A 66 -0.45 3.18 3.46
C SER A 66 -1.89 3.30 3.97
N LEU A 67 -2.75 2.32 3.67
CA LEU A 67 -4.12 2.28 4.18
C LEU A 67 -4.15 2.13 5.70
N PHE A 68 -3.24 1.31 6.26
CA PHE A 68 -3.08 1.16 7.70
C PHE A 68 -2.62 2.49 8.32
N LEU A 69 -1.54 3.08 7.81
CA LEU A 69 -1.05 4.40 8.27
C LEU A 69 -2.14 5.48 8.18
N GLY A 70 -2.90 5.53 7.09
CA GLY A 70 -4.01 6.47 6.92
C GLY A 70 -5.17 6.22 7.90
N ALA A 71 -5.43 4.96 8.26
CA ALA A 71 -6.43 4.62 9.26
C ALA A 71 -6.01 5.11 10.67
N PHE A 72 -4.73 4.98 11.02
CA PHE A 72 -4.21 5.37 12.34
C PHE A 72 -3.91 6.87 12.47
N ALA A 73 -3.56 7.55 11.38
CA ALA A 73 -3.20 8.99 11.39
C ALA A 73 -4.33 9.92 11.86
N GLY A 74 -5.58 9.47 11.84
CA GLY A 74 -6.73 10.28 12.27
C GLY A 74 -7.29 9.98 13.66
N ILE A 75 -6.75 9.00 14.41
CA ILE A 75 -7.36 8.56 15.68
C ILE A 75 -7.58 9.75 16.63
N GLY A 76 -8.85 10.08 16.88
CA GLY A 76 -9.30 11.27 17.63
C GLY A 76 -10.33 12.13 16.91
N GLU A 77 -10.37 12.10 15.57
CA GLU A 77 -11.41 12.78 14.79
C GLU A 77 -12.57 11.83 14.46
N THR A 78 -13.78 12.18 14.87
CA THR A 78 -15.03 11.42 14.66
C THR A 78 -15.55 11.48 13.22
N SER A 79 -15.19 12.51 12.44
CA SER A 79 -15.62 12.69 11.05
C SER A 79 -14.98 11.70 10.07
N GLY A 80 -13.80 11.15 10.41
CA GLY A 80 -13.03 10.25 9.54
C GLY A 80 -13.26 8.75 9.76
N THR A 81 -14.09 8.35 10.73
CA THR A 81 -14.21 6.95 11.17
C THR A 81 -14.60 5.98 10.05
N GLY A 82 -15.54 6.37 9.18
CA GLY A 82 -15.95 5.54 8.03
C GLY A 82 -14.83 5.29 7.02
N LEU A 83 -13.99 6.31 6.76
CA LEU A 83 -12.85 6.21 5.84
C LEU A 83 -11.75 5.29 6.42
N ARG A 84 -11.55 5.32 7.74
CA ARG A 84 -10.60 4.43 8.43
C ARG A 84 -11.05 2.97 8.39
N ILE A 85 -12.34 2.72 8.61
CA ILE A 85 -12.92 1.37 8.49
C ILE A 85 -12.77 0.87 7.05
N ALA A 86 -13.09 1.70 6.06
CA ALA A 86 -12.91 1.35 4.66
C ALA A 86 -11.44 1.06 4.30
N ALA A 87 -10.49 1.85 4.83
CA ALA A 87 -9.07 1.63 4.64
C ALA A 87 -8.58 0.33 5.30
N LEU A 88 -9.03 0.04 6.53
CA LEU A 88 -8.74 -1.21 7.23
C LEU A 88 -9.32 -2.43 6.51
N ILE A 89 -10.58 -2.35 6.05
CA ILE A 89 -11.20 -3.40 5.24
C ILE A 89 -10.43 -3.59 3.94
N GLY A 90 -10.09 -2.52 3.23
CA GLY A 90 -9.29 -2.59 2.00
C GLY A 90 -7.91 -3.21 2.23
N ALA A 91 -7.25 -2.87 3.34
CA ALA A 91 -5.98 -3.46 3.75
C ALA A 91 -6.13 -4.96 4.03
N VAL A 92 -7.14 -5.38 4.78
CA VAL A 92 -7.41 -6.79 5.08
C VAL A 92 -7.75 -7.58 3.82
N VAL A 93 -8.60 -7.03 2.94
CA VAL A 93 -8.97 -7.67 1.67
C VAL A 93 -7.76 -7.87 0.78
N LEU A 94 -6.90 -6.84 0.63
CA LEU A 94 -5.66 -6.97 -0.13
C LEU A 94 -4.73 -8.01 0.49
N LEU A 95 -4.61 -8.02 1.81
CA LEU A 95 -3.76 -8.97 2.53
C LEU A 95 -4.25 -10.41 2.34
N VAL A 96 -5.56 -10.65 2.37
CA VAL A 96 -6.16 -11.97 2.11
C VAL A 96 -6.02 -12.40 0.66
N ILE A 97 -6.13 -11.49 -0.31
CA ILE A 97 -5.95 -11.81 -1.74
C ILE A 97 -4.48 -12.11 -2.06
N LEU A 98 -3.54 -11.58 -1.29
CA LEU A 98 -2.10 -11.78 -1.46
C LEU A 98 -1.54 -13.03 -0.77
N LEU A 99 -2.25 -13.59 0.21
CA LEU A 99 -1.85 -14.75 1.01
C LEU A 99 -2.30 -16.06 0.36
#